data_AF-A0A3E0WEX4-F1
#
_entry.id   AF-A0A3E0WEX4-F1
#
_cell.length_a   1.000
_cell.length_b   1.000
_cell.length_c   1.000
_cell.angle_alpha   90.00
_cell.angle_beta   90.00
_cell.angle_gamma   90.00
#
_symmetry.space_group_name_H-M   'P 1'
#
loop_
_entity.id
_entity.type
_entity.pdbx_description
1 polymer ?
#
loop_
_entity_poly.entity_id
_entity_poly.type
_entity_poly.pdbx_seq_one_letter_code
_entity_poly.pdbx_strand_id
1 'polypeptide(L)'
;MSLSHPRIADAVVVAGSRGNLDLTLHGRPYSCSAAGQIIGDDLHSLGESPDAVTRWRFSRMRAAGLYSSIGIAAESHANVEPARPSDAVLLGLTESIYRDGQEYRTSPWTASAAALYDVERIVGSRLETVIARAQSLGLGVPPHAASLPPSTPAVRTALSFSGRQNADGSLRPISVFDVLQTSWALDIPSQTVVTELRQRHIDYSYRADSLESLPLPPELLIAASQNADGIAPWLSSTDEVGLRNVAVAARATAAQPGFIVAGLRELGFADVPHLSPEHAVITEDDLLMLTVDLDGLAPYLGPFRPASRQQVKRAAERLRLTEEQVQARLAEYGVAVTGKKWRDPERAPTKKETLRILGFRTGSQRATISRSQLRLMSRDGDALPPWLDPLKPIPAWLVATKALHGLSIDTIMDAYRELGYIVEDPRTAPVTPRPGPASAADAPGG
;
A
#
# COMPACT_ATOMS: atom_id res chain seq x y z
N MET A 1 9.54 -26.67 2.09
CA MET A 1 10.46 -25.95 1.20
C MET A 1 9.87 -24.56 1.00
N SER A 2 10.43 -23.52 1.62
CA SER A 2 10.06 -22.15 1.25
C SER A 2 10.65 -21.90 -0.13
N LEU A 3 9.81 -21.72 -1.15
CA LEU A 3 10.23 -21.29 -2.48
C LEU A 3 10.65 -19.81 -2.38
N SER A 4 11.74 -19.53 -1.66
CA SER A 4 12.18 -18.15 -1.35
C SER A 4 12.70 -17.38 -2.55
N HIS A 5 12.80 -18.02 -3.72
CA HIS A 5 13.19 -17.35 -4.96
C HIS A 5 12.06 -17.41 -5.99
N PRO A 6 11.44 -16.26 -6.36
CA PRO A 6 10.36 -16.17 -7.34
C PRO A 6 10.66 -16.88 -8.66
N ARG A 7 11.91 -16.81 -9.13
CA ARG A 7 12.39 -17.53 -10.33
C ARG A 7 12.20 -19.05 -10.29
N ILE A 8 12.40 -19.69 -9.13
CA ILE A 8 12.21 -21.15 -9.01
C ILE A 8 10.71 -21.46 -9.08
N ALA A 9 9.89 -20.67 -8.38
CA ALA A 9 8.44 -20.82 -8.42
C ALA A 9 7.89 -20.62 -9.85
N ASP A 10 8.35 -19.58 -10.56
CA ASP A 10 8.04 -19.34 -11.97
C ASP A 10 8.43 -20.53 -12.84
N ALA A 11 9.65 -21.07 -12.69
CA ALA A 11 10.12 -22.20 -13.47
C ALA A 11 9.26 -23.46 -13.24
N VAL A 12 8.84 -23.71 -12.00
CA VAL A 12 7.95 -24.83 -11.65
C VAL A 12 6.57 -24.66 -12.28
N VAL A 13 5.97 -23.46 -12.20
CA VAL A 13 4.64 -23.20 -12.78
C VAL A 13 4.69 -23.26 -14.32
N VAL A 14 5.75 -22.73 -14.94
CA VAL A 14 5.95 -22.83 -16.40
C VAL A 14 6.17 -24.28 -16.84
N ALA A 15 6.93 -25.08 -16.08
CA ALA A 15 7.09 -26.49 -16.37
C ALA A 15 5.77 -27.26 -16.21
N GLY A 16 5.02 -26.98 -15.14
CA GLY A 16 3.72 -27.62 -14.88
C GLY A 16 2.67 -27.31 -15.94
N SER A 17 2.57 -26.05 -16.36
CA SER A 17 1.64 -25.64 -17.43
C SER A 17 1.97 -26.28 -18.79
N ARG A 18 3.25 -26.53 -19.10
CA ARG A 18 3.66 -27.25 -20.32
C ARG A 18 3.45 -28.75 -20.23
N GLY A 19 3.55 -29.31 -19.03
CA GLY A 19 3.45 -30.75 -18.77
C GLY A 19 2.05 -31.26 -18.47
N ASN A 20 1.01 -30.41 -18.53
CA ASN A 20 -0.33 -30.70 -18.01
C ASN A 20 -0.28 -31.27 -16.57
N LEU A 21 0.62 -30.76 -15.74
CA LEU A 21 0.69 -31.20 -14.35
C LEU A 21 -0.44 -30.55 -13.56
N ASP A 22 -1.30 -31.39 -12.99
CA ASP A 22 -2.29 -30.97 -12.01
C ASP A 22 -1.59 -30.55 -10.72
N LEU A 23 -1.39 -29.24 -10.54
CA LEU A 23 -0.91 -28.74 -9.26
C LEU A 23 -2.06 -28.75 -8.26
N THR A 24 -1.82 -29.34 -7.10
CA THR A 24 -2.77 -29.28 -5.98
C THR A 24 -2.16 -28.42 -4.89
N LEU A 25 -2.80 -27.28 -4.58
CA LEU A 25 -2.40 -26.38 -3.50
C LEU A 25 -3.48 -26.41 -2.41
N HIS A 26 -3.09 -26.69 -1.16
CA HIS A 26 -4.02 -26.84 -0.03
C HIS A 26 -5.17 -27.83 -0.29
N GLY A 27 -4.90 -28.91 -1.04
CA GLY A 27 -5.90 -29.94 -1.36
C GLY A 27 -6.88 -29.56 -2.47
N ARG A 28 -6.63 -28.46 -3.20
CA ARG A 28 -7.47 -28.02 -4.34
C ARG A 28 -6.67 -27.99 -5.64
N PRO A 29 -7.25 -28.42 -6.77
CA PRO A 29 -6.61 -28.30 -8.08
C PRO A 29 -6.40 -26.82 -8.42
N TYR A 30 -5.22 -26.50 -8.93
CA TYR A 30 -4.76 -25.16 -9.24
C TYR A 30 -4.43 -25.07 -10.74
N SER A 31 -5.11 -24.17 -11.45
CA SER A 31 -4.95 -24.01 -12.88
C SER A 31 -3.74 -23.12 -13.19
N CYS A 32 -2.59 -23.72 -13.45
CA CYS A 32 -1.38 -22.99 -13.81
C CYS A 32 -1.43 -22.35 -15.21
N SER A 33 -2.48 -22.64 -15.98
CA SER A 33 -2.61 -22.24 -17.38
C SER A 33 -3.06 -20.79 -17.57
N ALA A 34 -3.50 -20.09 -16.52
CA ALA A 34 -4.09 -18.75 -16.66
C ALA A 34 -3.50 -17.70 -15.70
N ALA A 35 -2.89 -16.65 -16.29
CA ALA A 35 -2.37 -15.49 -15.59
C ALA A 35 -3.48 -14.77 -14.81
N GLY A 36 -3.14 -14.36 -13.58
CA GLY A 36 -4.09 -13.82 -12.61
C GLY A 36 -4.51 -14.78 -11.50
N GLN A 37 -4.11 -16.06 -11.57
CA GLN A 37 -4.10 -16.96 -10.41
C GLN A 37 -2.68 -16.93 -9.80
N ILE A 38 -2.53 -16.45 -8.57
CA ILE A 38 -1.25 -16.31 -7.87
C ILE A 38 -1.17 -17.29 -6.69
N ILE A 39 0.01 -17.88 -6.51
CA ILE A 39 0.30 -18.78 -5.38
C ILE A 39 0.22 -17.95 -4.09
N GLY A 40 -0.68 -18.34 -3.17
CA GLY A 40 -0.98 -17.59 -1.95
C GLY A 40 -2.28 -16.78 -2.00
N ASP A 41 -3.04 -16.84 -3.11
CA ASP A 41 -4.45 -16.44 -3.18
C ASP A 41 -5.36 -17.40 -2.39
N ASP A 42 -5.04 -17.64 -1.13
CA ASP A 42 -6.11 -17.93 -0.20
C ASP A 42 -6.99 -16.66 -0.25
N LEU A 43 -8.26 -16.82 -0.61
CA LEU A 43 -9.25 -15.78 -0.95
C LEU A 43 -9.45 -14.66 0.11
N HIS A 44 -8.61 -14.62 1.14
CA HIS A 44 -8.62 -13.77 2.32
C HIS A 44 -7.70 -12.53 2.21
N SER A 45 -6.77 -12.48 1.24
CA SER A 45 -5.83 -11.34 1.06
C SER A 45 -6.20 -10.35 -0.03
N LEU A 46 -7.33 -10.51 -0.73
CA LEU A 46 -7.83 -9.61 -1.79
C LEU A 46 -8.27 -8.22 -1.29
N GLY A 47 -7.96 -7.90 -0.05
CA GLY A 47 -8.50 -6.79 0.71
C GLY A 47 -7.99 -5.41 0.37
N GLU A 48 -6.79 -5.34 -0.21
CA GLU A 48 -6.02 -4.11 -0.38
C GLU A 48 -5.62 -3.88 -1.85
N SER A 49 -5.90 -4.85 -2.74
CA SER A 49 -5.61 -4.66 -4.15
C SER A 49 -6.55 -3.62 -4.79
N PRO A 50 -6.03 -2.68 -5.59
CA PRO A 50 -6.86 -1.76 -6.36
C PRO A 50 -7.92 -2.51 -7.18
N ASP A 51 -9.17 -2.04 -7.14
CA ASP A 51 -10.31 -2.66 -7.84
C ASP A 51 -10.03 -3.01 -9.31
N ALA A 52 -9.20 -2.20 -9.97
CA ALA A 52 -8.81 -2.40 -11.37
C ALA A 52 -7.98 -3.68 -11.60
N VAL A 53 -7.03 -4.00 -10.70
CA VAL A 53 -6.22 -5.22 -10.84
C VAL A 53 -7.11 -6.45 -10.61
N THR A 54 -7.98 -6.42 -9.61
CA THR A 54 -8.90 -7.53 -9.33
C THR A 54 -9.90 -7.74 -10.46
N ARG A 55 -10.42 -6.67 -11.08
CA ARG A 55 -11.27 -6.76 -12.29
C ARG A 55 -10.51 -7.30 -13.50
N TRP A 56 -9.25 -6.91 -13.72
CA TRP A 56 -8.40 -7.49 -14.76
C TRP A 56 -8.18 -8.99 -14.54
N ARG A 57 -7.86 -9.40 -13.30
CA ARG A 57 -7.68 -10.82 -12.94
C ARG A 57 -8.94 -11.63 -13.23
N PHE A 58 -10.09 -11.14 -12.77
CA PHE A 58 -11.38 -11.75 -13.06
C PHE A 58 -11.61 -11.92 -14.56
N SER A 59 -11.28 -10.88 -15.35
CA SER A 59 -11.39 -10.92 -16.80
C SER A 59 -10.50 -12.00 -17.44
N ARG A 60 -9.27 -12.18 -16.96
CA ARG A 60 -8.35 -13.22 -17.47
C ARG A 60 -8.78 -14.62 -17.07
N MET A 61 -9.23 -14.82 -15.83
CA MET A 61 -9.79 -16.09 -15.38
C MET A 61 -11.07 -16.47 -16.14
N ARG A 62 -11.92 -15.47 -16.43
CA ARG A 62 -13.09 -15.64 -17.29
C ARG A 62 -12.70 -16.01 -18.72
N ALA A 63 -11.75 -15.30 -19.34
CA ALA A 63 -11.24 -15.62 -20.68
C ALA A 63 -10.64 -17.04 -20.74
N ALA A 64 -9.99 -17.48 -19.66
CA ALA A 64 -9.45 -18.84 -19.52
C ALA A 64 -10.52 -19.92 -19.30
N GLY A 65 -11.80 -19.53 -19.17
CA GLY A 65 -12.92 -20.45 -18.96
C GLY A 65 -13.03 -21.00 -17.53
N LEU A 66 -12.33 -20.41 -16.55
CA LEU A 66 -12.35 -20.88 -15.15
C LEU A 66 -13.75 -20.89 -14.55
N TYR A 67 -14.60 -19.96 -14.99
CA TYR A 67 -15.97 -19.79 -14.49
C TYR A 67 -17.04 -20.43 -15.39
N SER A 68 -16.64 -21.24 -16.37
CA SER A 68 -17.58 -21.94 -17.28
C SER A 68 -18.54 -22.85 -16.51
N SER A 69 -18.07 -23.49 -15.44
CA SER A 69 -18.86 -24.37 -14.57
C SER A 69 -20.01 -23.65 -13.85
N ILE A 70 -19.91 -22.33 -13.67
CA ILE A 70 -20.94 -21.50 -13.03
C ILE A 70 -21.72 -20.65 -14.05
N GLY A 71 -21.65 -21.00 -15.34
CA GLY A 71 -22.42 -20.37 -16.40
C GLY A 71 -21.87 -19.03 -16.90
N ILE A 72 -20.60 -18.72 -16.61
CA ILE A 72 -19.91 -17.57 -17.20
C ILE A 72 -19.13 -18.06 -18.41
N ALA A 73 -19.57 -17.66 -19.61
CA ALA A 73 -18.92 -18.05 -20.85
C ALA A 73 -17.47 -17.52 -20.92
N ALA A 74 -16.59 -18.36 -21.47
CA ALA A 74 -15.24 -17.94 -21.81
C ALA A 74 -15.29 -16.88 -22.93
N GLU A 75 -14.47 -15.84 -22.82
CA GLU A 75 -14.35 -14.83 -23.86
C GLU A 75 -13.15 -15.11 -24.75
N SER A 76 -13.38 -15.20 -26.06
CA SER A 76 -12.38 -15.56 -27.06
C SER A 76 -11.34 -14.48 -27.37
N HIS A 77 -11.44 -13.30 -26.76
CA HIS A 77 -10.72 -12.10 -27.21
C HIS A 77 -9.46 -11.75 -26.44
N ALA A 78 -9.11 -12.49 -25.39
CA ALA A 78 -7.95 -12.21 -24.55
C ALA A 78 -6.94 -13.37 -24.65
N ASN A 79 -5.72 -13.08 -25.12
CA ASN A 79 -4.59 -14.00 -24.92
C ASN A 79 -4.45 -14.26 -23.42
N VAL A 80 -4.63 -15.53 -23.03
CA VAL A 80 -4.42 -15.98 -21.66
C VAL A 80 -2.98 -16.48 -21.59
N GLU A 81 -2.11 -15.65 -21.04
CA GLU A 81 -0.76 -16.07 -20.68
C GLU A 81 -0.82 -17.08 -19.52
N PRO A 82 0.07 -18.08 -19.43
CA PRO A 82 0.19 -18.92 -18.23
C PRO A 82 0.57 -18.07 -17.01
N ALA A 83 0.04 -18.37 -15.82
CA ALA A 83 0.41 -17.64 -14.61
C ALA A 83 1.89 -17.79 -14.27
N ARG A 84 2.46 -16.74 -13.69
CA ARG A 84 3.75 -16.80 -12.98
C ARG A 84 3.59 -16.18 -11.60
N PRO A 85 4.15 -16.79 -10.54
CA PRO A 85 4.26 -16.16 -9.23
C PRO A 85 4.82 -14.72 -9.28
N SER A 86 5.77 -14.45 -10.17
CA SER A 86 6.29 -13.08 -10.40
C SER A 86 5.28 -12.09 -10.97
N ASP A 87 4.17 -12.54 -11.56
CA ASP A 87 3.09 -11.66 -12.03
C ASP A 87 2.45 -10.91 -10.87
N ALA A 88 2.48 -11.46 -9.64
CA ALA A 88 1.97 -10.77 -8.45
C ALA A 88 2.68 -9.43 -8.21
N VAL A 89 4.00 -9.40 -8.43
CA VAL A 89 4.83 -8.19 -8.32
C VAL A 89 4.49 -7.21 -9.43
N LEU A 90 4.40 -7.71 -10.67
CA LEU A 90 4.03 -6.91 -11.85
C LEU A 90 2.65 -6.27 -11.76
N LEU A 91 1.72 -6.95 -11.08
CA LEU A 91 0.34 -6.51 -10.92
C LEU A 91 0.13 -5.66 -9.66
N GLY A 92 1.18 -5.44 -8.85
CA GLY A 92 1.08 -4.71 -7.58
C GLY A 92 0.13 -5.38 -6.59
N LEU A 93 0.05 -6.72 -6.62
CA LEU A 93 -0.90 -7.50 -5.82
C LEU A 93 -0.40 -7.83 -4.42
N THR A 94 0.89 -7.64 -4.17
CA THR A 94 1.50 -7.84 -2.87
C THR A 94 1.99 -6.50 -2.39
N GLU A 95 1.32 -5.86 -1.43
CA GLU A 95 1.85 -4.65 -0.81
C GLU A 95 3.22 -4.91 -0.20
N SER A 96 3.43 -6.13 0.30
CA SER A 96 4.72 -6.60 0.75
C SER A 96 5.04 -8.06 0.40
N ILE A 97 6.33 -8.34 0.26
CA ILE A 97 6.90 -9.67 0.04
C ILE A 97 7.88 -9.95 1.16
N TYR A 98 7.70 -11.05 1.86
CA TYR A 98 8.67 -11.50 2.86
C TYR A 98 9.75 -12.35 2.20
N ARG A 99 11.01 -11.90 2.26
CA ARG A 99 12.16 -12.66 1.79
C ARG A 99 13.27 -12.57 2.84
N ASP A 100 13.81 -13.71 3.23
CA ASP A 100 14.90 -13.82 4.20
C ASP A 100 14.61 -13.09 5.54
N GLY A 101 13.34 -13.07 5.96
CA GLY A 101 12.89 -12.40 7.19
C GLY A 101 12.73 -10.88 7.08
N GLN A 102 12.95 -10.31 5.89
CA GLN A 102 12.75 -8.90 5.58
C GLN A 102 11.46 -8.71 4.79
N GLU A 103 10.69 -7.68 5.15
CA GLU A 103 9.49 -7.27 4.42
C GLU A 103 9.88 -6.27 3.32
N TYR A 104 9.56 -6.58 2.07
CA TYR A 104 9.81 -5.72 0.92
C TYR A 104 8.50 -5.19 0.40
N ARG A 105 8.26 -3.88 0.49
CA ARG A 105 7.07 -3.29 -0.11
C ARG A 105 7.19 -3.26 -1.64
N THR A 106 6.12 -3.59 -2.36
CA THR A 106 6.11 -3.48 -3.83
C THR A 106 5.39 -2.22 -4.26
N SER A 107 5.91 -1.58 -5.30
CA SER A 107 5.27 -0.41 -5.90
C SER A 107 4.12 -0.84 -6.82
N PRO A 108 3.04 -0.05 -6.92
CA PRO A 108 2.01 -0.27 -7.93
C PRO A 108 2.62 -0.17 -9.34
N TRP A 109 2.01 -0.89 -10.29
CA TRP A 109 2.42 -0.76 -11.68
C TRP A 109 1.97 0.57 -12.29
N THR A 110 2.92 1.35 -12.77
CA THR A 110 2.69 2.70 -13.32
C THR A 110 3.26 2.90 -14.72
N ALA A 111 3.72 1.82 -15.36
CA ALA A 111 4.39 1.89 -16.65
C ALA A 111 5.61 2.84 -16.68
N SER A 112 6.26 3.08 -15.54
CA SER A 112 7.49 3.87 -15.43
C SER A 112 8.74 2.98 -15.49
N ALA A 113 9.89 3.56 -15.85
CA ALA A 113 11.17 2.86 -15.76
C ALA A 113 11.44 2.41 -14.31
N ALA A 114 11.09 3.28 -13.37
CA ALA A 114 11.12 3.05 -11.94
C ALA A 114 10.42 1.73 -11.53
N ALA A 115 9.20 1.48 -12.01
CA ALA A 115 8.44 0.25 -11.73
C ALA A 115 9.10 -1.00 -12.35
N LEU A 116 9.64 -0.89 -13.56
CA LEU A 116 10.36 -1.98 -14.22
C LEU A 116 11.58 -2.44 -13.41
N TYR A 117 12.40 -1.50 -12.97
CA TYR A 117 13.59 -1.81 -12.16
C TYR A 117 13.24 -2.34 -10.76
N ASP A 118 12.13 -1.89 -10.18
CA ASP A 118 11.68 -2.41 -8.88
C ASP A 118 11.28 -3.88 -9.00
N VAL A 119 10.52 -4.23 -10.04
CA VAL A 119 10.17 -5.63 -10.34
C VAL A 119 11.42 -6.45 -10.66
N GLU A 120 12.36 -5.91 -11.45
CA GLU A 120 13.65 -6.55 -11.74
C GLU A 120 14.37 -6.91 -10.44
N ARG A 121 14.47 -5.96 -9.50
CA ARG A 121 15.11 -6.13 -8.19
C ARG A 121 14.42 -7.21 -7.35
N ILE A 122 13.08 -7.18 -7.26
CA ILE A 122 12.28 -8.06 -6.41
C ILE A 122 12.28 -9.49 -6.95
N VAL A 123 11.93 -9.66 -8.22
CA VAL A 123 11.86 -10.97 -8.89
C VAL A 123 13.28 -11.52 -9.12
N GLY A 124 14.24 -10.61 -9.23
CA GLY A 124 15.62 -10.90 -9.55
C GLY A 124 15.84 -11.23 -11.02
N SER A 125 14.84 -11.12 -11.91
CA SER A 125 14.92 -11.42 -13.35
C SER A 125 15.68 -10.35 -14.14
N ARG A 126 16.11 -10.62 -15.38
CA ARG A 126 16.70 -9.58 -16.23
C ARG A 126 15.62 -8.58 -16.67
N LEU A 127 16.00 -7.32 -16.86
CA LEU A 127 15.08 -6.24 -17.22
C LEU A 127 14.30 -6.56 -18.51
N GLU A 128 14.93 -7.15 -19.51
CA GLU A 128 14.29 -7.49 -20.79
C GLU A 128 13.19 -8.54 -20.60
N THR A 129 13.38 -9.49 -19.68
CA THR A 129 12.37 -10.48 -19.32
C THR A 129 11.20 -9.83 -18.59
N VAL A 130 11.46 -8.86 -17.71
CA VAL A 130 10.41 -8.10 -17.01
C VAL A 130 9.57 -7.31 -18.01
N ILE A 131 10.21 -6.58 -18.94
CA ILE A 131 9.54 -5.79 -19.98
C ILE A 131 8.67 -6.68 -20.87
N ALA A 132 9.25 -7.76 -21.41
CA ALA A 132 8.53 -8.69 -22.27
C ALA A 132 7.33 -9.32 -21.54
N ARG A 133 7.50 -9.65 -20.25
CA ARG A 133 6.42 -10.19 -19.45
C ARG A 133 5.30 -9.16 -19.23
N ALA A 134 5.65 -7.92 -18.85
CA ALA A 134 4.67 -6.86 -18.68
C ALA A 134 3.85 -6.62 -19.96
N GLN A 135 4.51 -6.54 -21.12
CA GLN A 135 3.85 -6.41 -22.41
C GLN A 135 2.90 -7.58 -22.69
N SER A 136 3.30 -8.83 -22.40
CA SER A 136 2.43 -10.01 -22.58
C SER A 136 1.19 -9.99 -21.69
N LEU A 137 1.28 -9.39 -20.49
CA LEU A 137 0.14 -9.20 -19.59
C LEU A 137 -0.77 -8.03 -20.00
N GLY A 138 -0.39 -7.26 -21.03
CA GLY A 138 -1.08 -6.05 -21.45
C GLY A 138 -0.85 -4.86 -20.52
N LEU A 139 0.19 -4.91 -19.68
CA LEU A 139 0.62 -3.79 -18.86
C LEU A 139 1.27 -2.72 -19.74
N GLY A 140 1.00 -1.44 -19.45
CA GLY A 140 1.71 -0.35 -20.10
C GLY A 140 3.20 -0.42 -19.77
N VAL A 141 4.08 -0.17 -20.75
CA VAL A 141 5.52 -0.01 -20.55
C VAL A 141 5.96 1.33 -21.12
N PRO A 142 7.01 1.98 -20.59
CA PRO A 142 7.46 3.26 -21.12
C PRO A 142 7.96 3.09 -22.56
N PRO A 143 7.79 4.07 -23.46
CA PRO A 143 8.16 3.94 -24.88
C PRO A 143 9.63 3.56 -25.11
N HIS A 144 10.52 3.96 -24.20
CA HIS A 144 11.96 3.72 -24.24
C HIS A 144 12.38 2.49 -23.42
N ALA A 145 11.45 1.63 -23.00
CA ALA A 145 11.76 0.46 -22.16
C ALA A 145 12.84 -0.44 -22.75
N ALA A 146 12.79 -0.68 -24.07
CA ALA A 146 13.75 -1.55 -24.76
C ALA A 146 15.19 -1.01 -24.80
N SER A 147 15.37 0.30 -24.58
CA SER A 147 16.69 0.96 -24.54
C SER A 147 17.20 1.22 -23.12
N LEU A 148 16.44 0.84 -22.09
CA LEU A 148 16.86 1.01 -20.70
C LEU A 148 18.10 0.16 -20.40
N PRO A 149 19.16 0.72 -19.78
CA PRO A 149 20.35 -0.05 -19.46
C PRO A 149 20.09 -1.02 -18.29
N PRO A 150 20.91 -2.06 -18.09
CA PRO A 150 20.77 -2.98 -16.96
C PRO A 150 20.81 -2.26 -15.60
N SER A 151 20.15 -2.81 -14.57
CA SER A 151 20.21 -2.23 -13.22
C SER A 151 21.61 -2.31 -12.61
N THR A 152 22.01 -1.26 -11.90
CA THR A 152 23.23 -1.23 -11.09
C THR A 152 22.92 -1.41 -9.61
N PRO A 153 23.93 -1.72 -8.76
CA PRO A 153 23.75 -1.75 -7.31
C PRO A 153 23.14 -0.44 -6.78
N ALA A 154 23.59 0.72 -7.27
CA ALA A 154 23.03 2.03 -6.89
C ALA A 154 21.54 2.13 -7.13
N VAL A 155 21.08 1.74 -8.33
CA VAL A 155 19.65 1.77 -8.69
C VAL A 155 18.85 0.83 -7.81
N ARG A 156 19.32 -0.42 -7.63
CA ARG A 156 18.63 -1.42 -6.79
C ARG A 156 18.54 -0.98 -5.32
N THR A 157 19.60 -0.38 -4.78
CA THR A 157 19.63 0.14 -3.42
C THR A 157 18.71 1.35 -3.27
N ALA A 158 18.74 2.31 -4.19
CA ALA A 158 17.85 3.47 -4.14
C ALA A 158 16.37 3.08 -4.23
N LEU A 159 16.04 2.09 -5.06
CA LEU A 159 14.71 1.49 -5.15
C LEU A 159 14.26 0.80 -3.85
N SER A 160 15.21 0.28 -3.06
CA SER A 160 14.88 -0.45 -1.83
C SER A 160 14.46 0.47 -0.67
N PHE A 161 14.85 1.74 -0.70
CA PHE A 161 14.51 2.72 0.35
C PHE A 161 13.19 3.45 0.09
N SER A 162 12.75 3.52 -1.17
CA SER A 162 11.58 4.28 -1.55
C SER A 162 10.29 3.49 -1.28
N GLY A 163 9.52 3.88 -0.27
CA GLY A 163 8.06 3.76 -0.33
C GLY A 163 7.58 4.71 -1.41
N ARG A 164 7.02 4.22 -2.51
CA ARG A 164 6.85 5.04 -3.72
C ARG A 164 5.50 5.68 -3.91
N GLN A 165 4.57 5.52 -2.98
CA GLN A 165 3.25 6.11 -3.14
C GLN A 165 3.06 7.25 -2.15
N ASN A 166 2.58 8.37 -2.67
CA ASN A 166 1.91 9.36 -1.85
C ASN A 166 0.57 8.77 -1.35
N ALA A 167 -0.07 9.43 -0.39
CA ALA A 167 -1.38 8.99 0.14
C ALA A 167 -2.48 8.92 -0.93
N ASP A 168 -2.34 9.63 -2.05
CA ASP A 168 -3.24 9.59 -3.19
C ASP A 168 -2.92 8.46 -4.21
N GLY A 169 -1.91 7.63 -3.92
CA GLY A 169 -1.45 6.54 -4.77
C GLY A 169 -0.51 6.96 -5.91
N SER A 170 -0.27 8.26 -6.10
CA SER A 170 0.66 8.76 -7.11
C SER A 170 2.10 8.39 -6.77
N LEU A 171 2.92 8.19 -7.82
CA LEU A 171 4.33 7.88 -7.60
C LEU A 171 5.10 9.09 -7.09
N ARG A 172 5.85 8.86 -6.02
CA ARG A 172 6.81 9.81 -5.48
C ARG A 172 8.18 9.60 -6.16
N PRO A 173 8.83 10.68 -6.65
CA PRO A 173 10.21 10.62 -7.12
C PRO A 173 11.15 10.14 -6.00
N ILE A 174 12.29 9.52 -6.35
CA ILE A 174 13.34 9.22 -5.38
C ILE A 174 13.78 10.52 -4.68
N SER A 175 13.72 10.55 -3.36
CA SER A 175 14.02 11.75 -2.60
C SER A 175 15.51 11.99 -2.43
N VAL A 176 15.85 13.20 -1.97
CA VAL A 176 17.21 13.59 -1.63
C VAL A 176 17.77 12.65 -0.55
N PHE A 177 16.96 12.29 0.45
CA PHE A 177 17.38 11.39 1.51
C PHE A 177 17.61 9.96 1.01
N ASP A 178 16.78 9.44 0.10
CA ASP A 178 16.97 8.10 -0.47
C ASP A 178 18.29 8.01 -1.27
N VAL A 179 18.67 9.10 -1.96
CA VAL A 179 19.96 9.22 -2.66
C VAL A 179 21.11 9.18 -1.66
N LEU A 180 21.01 9.92 -0.54
CA LEU A 180 22.02 9.92 0.52
C LEU A 180 22.16 8.55 1.19
N GLN A 181 21.05 7.90 1.54
CA GLN A 181 21.07 6.55 2.08
C GLN A 181 21.72 5.56 1.12
N THR A 182 21.47 5.69 -0.18
CA THR A 182 22.12 4.87 -1.21
C THR A 182 23.62 5.11 -1.27
N SER A 183 24.03 6.38 -1.22
CA SER A 183 25.43 6.78 -1.17
C SER A 183 26.14 6.14 0.04
N TRP A 184 25.55 6.25 1.24
CA TRP A 184 26.11 5.68 2.46
C TRP A 184 26.15 4.15 2.44
N ALA A 185 25.09 3.50 1.97
CA ALA A 185 24.99 2.04 1.96
C ALA A 185 25.97 1.37 1.00
N LEU A 186 26.37 2.08 -0.07
CA LEU A 186 27.28 1.56 -1.10
C LEU A 186 28.68 2.18 -1.06
N ASP A 187 28.91 3.14 -0.17
CA ASP A 187 30.15 3.93 -0.08
C ASP A 187 30.54 4.55 -1.44
N ILE A 188 29.58 5.20 -2.10
CA ILE A 188 29.78 5.90 -3.39
C ILE A 188 29.28 7.35 -3.29
N PRO A 189 29.83 8.30 -4.07
CA PRO A 189 29.33 9.68 -4.08
C PRO A 189 27.85 9.78 -4.48
N SER A 190 27.08 10.67 -3.83
CA SER A 190 25.68 10.94 -4.17
C SER A 190 25.48 11.31 -5.65
N GLN A 191 26.43 12.02 -6.25
CA GLN A 191 26.39 12.39 -7.67
C GLN A 191 26.43 11.17 -8.60
N THR A 192 27.10 10.08 -8.18
CA THR A 192 27.09 8.81 -8.91
C THR A 192 25.70 8.20 -8.88
N VAL A 193 25.03 8.20 -7.72
CA VAL A 193 23.64 7.71 -7.59
C VAL A 193 22.71 8.52 -8.50
N VAL A 194 22.76 9.85 -8.46
CA VAL A 194 21.94 10.73 -9.32
C VAL A 194 22.19 10.45 -10.81
N THR A 195 23.45 10.28 -11.21
CA THR A 195 23.81 9.97 -12.60
C THR A 195 23.20 8.63 -13.05
N GLU A 196 23.27 7.61 -12.20
CA GLU A 196 22.70 6.28 -12.46
C GLU A 196 21.18 6.31 -12.60
N LEU A 197 20.49 7.11 -11.78
CA LEU A 197 19.03 7.31 -11.86
C LEU A 197 18.64 8.05 -13.15
N ARG A 198 19.37 9.13 -13.49
CA ARG A 198 19.13 9.93 -14.69
C ARG A 198 19.31 9.11 -15.97
N GLN A 199 20.38 8.33 -16.08
CA GLN A 199 20.65 7.46 -17.24
C GLN A 199 19.56 6.41 -17.48
N ARG A 200 18.73 6.13 -16.47
CA ARG A 200 17.67 5.12 -16.49
C ARG A 200 16.27 5.71 -16.51
N HIS A 201 16.16 7.03 -16.68
CA HIS A 201 14.88 7.73 -16.66
C HIS A 201 14.04 7.41 -15.41
N ILE A 202 14.71 7.24 -14.26
CA ILE A 202 14.04 7.09 -12.97
C ILE A 202 13.85 8.48 -12.39
N ASP A 203 12.61 8.85 -12.11
CA ASP A 203 12.29 10.15 -11.53
C ASP A 203 12.89 10.29 -10.13
N TYR A 204 13.56 11.42 -9.91
CA TYR A 204 14.15 11.79 -8.63
C TYR A 204 13.90 13.28 -8.36
N SER A 205 13.99 13.70 -7.09
CA SER A 205 13.81 15.09 -6.70
C SER A 205 14.86 15.98 -7.37
N TYR A 206 14.44 17.05 -8.04
CA TYR A 206 15.36 18.00 -8.69
C TYR A 206 16.44 18.56 -7.75
N ARG A 207 16.16 18.60 -6.44
CA ARG A 207 17.12 19.03 -5.41
C ARG A 207 18.30 18.07 -5.25
N ALA A 208 18.15 16.81 -5.67
CA ALA A 208 19.25 15.85 -5.63
C ALA A 208 20.39 16.22 -6.58
N ASP A 209 20.12 17.00 -7.64
CA ASP A 209 21.17 17.55 -8.51
C ASP A 209 22.02 18.63 -7.80
N SER A 210 21.48 19.23 -6.74
CA SER A 210 22.14 20.25 -5.92
C SER A 210 22.66 19.70 -4.60
N LEU A 211 22.72 18.38 -4.44
CA LEU A 211 23.38 17.73 -3.31
C LEU A 211 24.87 18.02 -3.38
N GLU A 212 25.29 19.13 -2.78
CA GLU A 212 26.69 19.33 -2.43
C GLU A 212 27.11 18.22 -1.47
N SER A 213 28.36 17.76 -1.55
CA SER A 213 28.90 16.68 -0.71
C SER A 213 29.05 17.05 0.77
N LEU A 214 28.32 18.07 1.24
CA LEU A 214 28.38 18.54 2.62
C LEU A 214 27.68 17.51 3.53
N PRO A 215 28.27 17.20 4.70
CA PRO A 215 27.62 16.33 5.67
C PRO A 215 26.31 16.98 6.11
N LEU A 216 25.26 16.16 6.25
CA LEU A 216 23.99 16.64 6.77
C LEU A 216 24.17 17.22 8.18
N PRO A 217 23.43 18.30 8.53
CA PRO A 217 23.39 18.79 9.90
C PRO A 217 22.98 17.67 10.88
N PRO A 218 23.64 17.58 12.06
CA PRO A 218 23.35 16.54 13.05
C PRO A 218 21.88 16.45 13.46
N GLU A 219 21.17 17.58 13.54
CA GLU A 219 19.76 17.65 13.89
C GLU A 219 18.86 16.94 12.87
N LEU A 220 19.20 16.98 11.57
CA LEU A 220 18.46 16.26 10.55
C LEU A 220 18.73 14.76 10.62
N LEU A 221 19.97 14.36 10.90
CA LEU A 221 20.33 12.95 11.10
C LEU A 221 19.60 12.35 12.32
N ILE A 222 19.58 13.09 13.43
CA ILE A 222 18.85 12.67 14.64
C ILE A 222 17.37 12.55 14.33
N ALA A 223 16.76 13.53 13.67
CA ALA A 223 15.34 13.47 13.37
C ALA A 223 15.00 12.35 12.36
N ALA A 224 15.90 12.03 11.44
CA ALA A 224 15.71 11.02 10.41
C ALA A 224 16.04 9.58 10.86
N SER A 225 16.54 9.35 12.08
CA SER A 225 16.78 7.98 12.56
C SER A 225 15.57 7.40 13.29
N GLN A 226 15.36 6.09 13.17
CA GLN A 226 14.21 5.41 13.78
C GLN A 226 14.21 5.56 15.31
N ASN A 227 15.39 5.61 15.93
CA ASN A 227 15.55 5.73 17.37
C ASN A 227 15.68 7.19 17.86
N ALA A 228 15.81 8.15 16.94
CA ALA A 228 16.14 9.55 17.22
C ALA A 228 17.50 9.74 17.93
N ASP A 229 18.53 9.05 17.45
CA ASP A 229 19.91 9.05 17.97
C ASP A 229 20.96 9.49 16.92
N GLY A 230 20.55 9.74 15.68
CA GLY A 230 21.43 10.14 14.59
C GLY A 230 22.24 9.00 14.00
N ILE A 231 21.86 7.74 14.27
CA ILE A 231 22.54 6.53 13.80
C ILE A 231 21.51 5.62 13.11
N ALA A 232 21.95 4.84 12.12
CA ALA A 232 21.11 3.81 11.51
C ALA A 232 20.52 2.84 12.57
N PRO A 233 19.29 2.31 12.39
CA PRO A 233 18.50 2.37 11.17
C PRO A 233 17.81 3.72 10.93
N TRP A 234 17.79 4.13 9.66
CA TRP A 234 17.17 5.36 9.21
C TRP A 234 15.68 5.14 8.91
N LEU A 235 14.88 6.19 9.07
CA LEU A 235 13.51 6.23 8.56
C LEU A 235 13.53 6.21 7.02
N SER A 236 12.55 5.56 6.42
CA SER A 236 12.23 5.80 5.01
C SER A 236 11.69 7.22 4.87
N SER A 237 11.91 7.83 3.72
CA SER A 237 11.42 9.18 3.44
C SER A 237 9.88 9.25 3.29
N THR A 238 9.19 8.10 3.31
CA THR A 238 7.73 7.99 3.46
C THR A 238 7.26 7.70 4.88
N ASP A 239 8.16 7.36 5.79
CA ASP A 239 7.78 7.15 7.18
C ASP A 239 7.41 8.50 7.80
N GLU A 240 6.46 8.47 8.74
CA GLU A 240 6.12 9.64 9.55
C GLU A 240 7.33 10.03 10.40
N VAL A 241 7.85 11.24 10.20
CA VAL A 241 8.80 11.82 11.15
C VAL A 241 8.00 12.44 12.29
N GLY A 242 7.70 11.65 13.31
CA GLY A 242 6.88 12.11 14.43
C GLY A 242 7.52 13.29 15.19
N LEU A 243 6.71 14.06 15.92
CA LEU A 243 7.20 15.22 16.67
C LEU A 243 8.27 14.85 17.70
N ARG A 244 8.25 13.64 18.26
CA ARG A 244 9.32 13.15 19.15
C ARG A 244 10.69 13.25 18.49
N ASN A 245 10.83 12.82 17.24
CA ASN A 245 12.11 12.84 16.54
C ASN A 245 12.63 14.28 16.39
N VAL A 246 11.74 15.19 16.01
CA VAL A 246 12.04 16.63 15.90
C VAL A 246 12.42 17.22 17.25
N ALA A 247 11.70 16.89 18.32
CA ALA A 247 11.95 17.42 19.67
C ALA A 247 13.26 16.89 20.26
N VAL A 248 13.56 15.60 20.08
CA VAL A 248 14.82 14.99 20.50
C VAL A 248 15.99 15.64 19.75
N ALA A 249 15.87 15.81 18.44
CA ALA A 249 16.88 16.51 17.63
C ALA A 249 17.08 17.96 18.07
N ALA A 250 15.99 18.71 18.26
CA ALA A 250 16.03 20.10 18.73
C ALA A 250 16.71 20.22 20.09
N ARG A 251 16.36 19.35 21.04
CA ARG A 251 16.98 19.34 22.38
C ARG A 251 18.47 18.99 22.33
N ALA A 252 18.83 17.98 21.53
CA ALA A 252 20.21 17.49 21.45
C ALA A 252 21.16 18.52 20.80
N THR A 253 20.66 19.34 19.88
CA THR A 253 21.47 20.26 19.06
C THR A 253 21.21 21.74 19.36
N ALA A 254 20.25 22.05 20.23
CA ALA A 254 19.70 23.39 20.44
C ALA A 254 19.14 24.05 19.15
N ALA A 255 18.86 23.27 18.09
CA ALA A 255 18.25 23.77 16.86
C ALA A 255 16.75 24.07 17.06
N GLN A 256 16.23 25.05 16.31
CA GLN A 256 14.80 25.34 16.37
C GLN A 256 14.02 24.24 15.62
N PRO A 257 12.91 23.71 16.19
CA PRO A 257 12.10 22.68 15.55
C PRO A 257 11.65 23.03 14.12
N GLY A 258 11.31 24.30 13.87
CA GLY A 258 10.92 24.79 12.55
C GLY A 258 12.01 24.60 11.48
N PHE A 259 13.28 24.81 11.83
CA PHE A 259 14.41 24.57 10.92
C PHE A 259 14.60 23.08 10.62
N ILE A 260 14.45 22.22 11.65
CA ILE A 260 14.56 20.76 11.48
C ILE A 260 13.46 20.26 10.55
N VAL A 261 12.21 20.66 10.78
CA VAL A 261 11.07 20.29 9.93
C VAL A 261 11.26 20.81 8.50
N ALA A 262 11.71 22.06 8.33
CA ALA A 262 12.01 22.59 7.01
C ALA A 262 13.06 21.73 6.30
N GLY A 263 14.20 21.45 6.95
CA GLY A 263 15.27 20.62 6.40
C GLY A 263 14.83 19.20 6.05
N LEU A 264 14.01 18.55 6.88
CA LEU A 264 13.42 17.25 6.57
C LEU A 264 12.55 17.30 5.30
N ARG A 265 11.76 18.36 5.09
CA ARG A 265 11.02 18.55 3.83
C ARG A 265 11.96 18.72 2.65
N GLU A 266 13.08 19.42 2.84
CA GLU A 266 14.09 19.58 1.77
C GLU A 266 14.76 18.26 1.40
N LEU A 267 14.99 17.40 2.41
CA LEU A 267 15.44 16.02 2.23
C LEU A 267 14.37 15.12 1.58
N GLY A 268 13.13 15.60 1.54
CA GLY A 268 12.01 15.00 0.83
C GLY A 268 11.06 14.21 1.72
N PHE A 269 11.22 14.20 3.05
CA PHE A 269 10.26 13.53 3.94
C PHE A 269 8.84 14.07 3.71
N ALA A 270 7.93 13.16 3.36
CA ALA A 270 6.58 13.53 2.95
C ALA A 270 5.67 13.86 4.14
N ASP A 271 5.79 13.08 5.21
CA ASP A 271 4.98 13.24 6.42
C ASP A 271 5.86 13.73 7.58
N VAL A 272 5.85 15.05 7.76
CA VAL A 272 6.57 15.73 8.85
C VAL A 272 5.58 16.65 9.60
N PRO A 273 5.83 16.96 10.88
CA PRO A 273 4.87 17.69 11.69
C PRO A 273 4.63 19.09 11.12
N HIS A 274 3.38 19.55 11.16
CA HIS A 274 3.01 20.89 10.74
C HIS A 274 3.35 21.92 11.83
N LEU A 275 4.65 22.19 12.00
CA LEU A 275 5.12 23.28 12.84
C LEU A 275 5.25 24.55 12.01
N SER A 276 4.69 25.66 12.50
CA SER A 276 5.05 26.97 11.97
C SER A 276 6.51 27.28 12.33
N PRO A 277 7.31 27.87 11.44
CA PRO A 277 8.69 28.27 11.74
C PRO A 277 8.81 29.17 12.98
N GLU A 278 7.75 29.89 13.31
CA GLU A 278 7.66 30.81 14.44
C GLU A 278 7.22 30.17 15.76
N HIS A 279 6.85 28.88 15.78
CA HIS A 279 6.45 28.23 17.02
C HIS A 279 7.63 27.96 17.96
N ALA A 280 7.42 28.39 19.21
CA ALA A 280 8.35 28.35 20.32
C ALA A 280 8.60 26.92 20.82
N VAL A 281 9.87 26.68 21.20
CA VAL A 281 10.42 25.60 22.06
C VAL A 281 9.43 24.46 22.35
N ILE A 282 9.70 23.28 21.79
CA ILE A 282 9.00 22.05 22.20
C ILE A 282 9.49 21.69 23.60
N THR A 283 8.56 21.67 24.56
CA THR A 283 8.79 21.29 25.95
C THR A 283 8.53 19.78 26.16
N GLU A 284 8.92 19.23 27.30
CA GLU A 284 8.56 17.84 27.64
C GLU A 284 7.05 17.65 27.82
N ASP A 285 6.35 18.67 28.34
CA ASP A 285 4.90 18.66 28.49
C ASP A 285 4.19 18.56 27.13
N ASP A 286 4.75 19.16 26.08
CA ASP A 286 4.24 19.06 24.71
C ASP A 286 4.31 17.62 24.18
N LEU A 287 5.42 16.92 24.44
CA LEU A 287 5.57 15.52 24.07
C LEU A 287 4.58 14.64 24.82
N LEU A 288 4.35 14.89 26.11
CA LEU A 288 3.35 14.17 26.89
C LEU A 288 1.95 14.39 26.32
N MET A 289 1.52 15.64 26.05
CA MET A 289 0.16 15.89 25.57
C MET A 289 -0.13 15.35 24.17
N LEU A 290 0.89 15.19 23.33
CA LEU A 290 0.74 14.71 21.95
C LEU A 290 0.68 13.19 21.81
N THR A 291 0.76 12.45 22.90
CA THR A 291 0.73 10.98 22.87
C THR A 291 -0.60 10.45 23.34
N VAL A 292 -1.04 9.33 22.76
CA VAL A 292 -2.33 8.71 23.13
C VAL A 292 -2.38 8.35 24.62
N ASP A 293 -1.26 7.89 25.16
CA ASP A 293 -1.15 7.41 26.54
C ASP A 293 -0.53 8.43 27.51
N LEU A 294 -0.15 9.62 27.02
CA LEU A 294 0.45 10.71 27.80
C LEU A 294 1.77 10.33 28.47
N ASP A 295 2.59 9.56 27.77
CA ASP A 295 3.88 9.03 28.22
C ASP A 295 5.07 9.54 27.38
N GLY A 296 4.80 10.32 26.33
CA GLY A 296 5.83 10.83 25.43
C GLY A 296 6.34 9.78 24.43
N LEU A 297 5.64 8.64 24.31
CA LEU A 297 5.91 7.57 23.37
C LEU A 297 4.81 7.43 22.31
N ALA A 298 5.14 6.83 21.17
CA ALA A 298 4.18 6.57 20.10
C ALA A 298 3.02 5.67 20.58
N PRO A 299 1.79 5.80 20.04
CA PRO A 299 1.41 6.61 18.89
C PRO A 299 1.11 8.09 19.24
N TYR A 300 1.46 8.98 18.32
CA TYR A 300 1.20 10.42 18.44
C TYR A 300 -0.18 10.81 17.88
N LEU A 301 -0.69 11.92 18.39
CA LEU A 301 -1.80 12.66 17.81
C LEU A 301 -1.34 13.44 16.59
N GLY A 302 -2.22 13.63 15.62
CA GLY A 302 -1.91 14.33 14.37
C GLY A 302 -3.17 14.80 13.64
N PRO A 303 -3.03 15.41 12.45
CA PRO A 303 -4.17 15.85 11.63
C PRO A 303 -5.15 14.72 11.33
N PHE A 304 -4.62 13.53 11.05
CA PHE A 304 -5.41 12.34 10.79
C PHE A 304 -5.88 11.66 12.07
N ARG A 305 -5.26 11.93 13.23
CA ARG A 305 -5.65 11.37 14.54
C ARG A 305 -5.94 12.49 15.54
N PRO A 306 -7.14 13.10 15.48
CA PRO A 306 -7.52 14.19 16.37
C PRO A 306 -7.64 13.70 17.82
N ALA A 307 -7.37 14.60 18.77
CA ALA A 307 -7.51 14.34 20.19
C ALA A 307 -8.98 14.22 20.60
N SER A 308 -9.29 13.27 21.48
CA SER A 308 -10.62 13.19 22.09
C SER A 308 -10.73 14.14 23.29
N ARG A 309 -11.94 14.64 23.59
CA ARG A 309 -12.18 15.44 24.82
C ARG A 309 -11.69 14.75 26.10
N GLN A 310 -11.86 13.43 26.19
CA GLN A 310 -11.39 12.66 27.36
C GLN A 310 -9.86 12.68 27.49
N GLN A 311 -9.15 12.65 26.36
CA GLN A 311 -7.69 12.72 26.34
C GLN A 311 -7.19 14.11 26.72
N VAL A 312 -7.84 15.17 26.20
CA VAL A 312 -7.56 16.56 26.61
C VAL A 312 -7.70 16.73 28.12
N LYS A 313 -8.80 16.23 28.70
CA LYS A 313 -9.02 16.28 30.15
C LYS A 313 -7.93 15.54 30.94
N ARG A 314 -7.57 14.33 30.52
CA ARG A 314 -6.47 13.58 31.15
C ARG A 314 -5.13 14.32 31.07
N ALA A 315 -4.83 14.93 29.93
CA ALA A 315 -3.61 15.71 29.74
C ALA A 315 -3.59 16.93 30.65
N ALA A 316 -4.71 17.66 30.73
CA ALA A 316 -4.88 18.81 31.61
C ALA A 316 -4.64 18.44 33.09
N GLU A 317 -5.26 17.36 33.56
CA GLU A 317 -5.08 16.85 34.93
C GLU A 317 -3.63 16.43 35.20
N ARG A 318 -3.01 15.69 34.28
CA ARG A 318 -1.64 15.18 34.42
C ARG A 318 -0.59 16.31 34.45
N LEU A 319 -0.74 17.28 33.56
CA LEU A 319 0.21 18.39 33.37
C LEU A 319 -0.12 19.60 34.23
N ARG A 320 -1.21 19.54 35.02
CA ARG A 320 -1.72 20.66 35.84
C ARG A 320 -2.00 21.92 35.00
N LEU A 321 -2.51 21.71 33.78
CA LEU A 321 -2.96 22.75 32.86
C LEU A 321 -4.49 22.78 32.82
N THR A 322 -5.07 23.83 32.24
CA THR A 322 -6.50 23.83 31.91
C THR A 322 -6.77 23.07 30.61
N GLU A 323 -8.00 22.59 30.40
CA GLU A 323 -8.37 21.94 29.14
C GLU A 323 -8.18 22.91 27.95
N GLU A 324 -8.45 24.20 28.13
CA GLU A 324 -8.26 25.24 27.11
C GLU A 324 -6.79 25.40 26.73
N GLN A 325 -5.87 25.38 27.71
CA GLN A 325 -4.43 25.46 27.46
C GLN A 325 -3.95 24.25 26.64
N VAL A 326 -4.40 23.04 26.99
CA VAL A 326 -4.07 21.83 26.24
C VAL A 326 -4.66 21.89 24.83
N GLN A 327 -5.90 22.34 24.66
CA GLN A 327 -6.52 22.48 23.34
C GLN A 327 -5.79 23.51 22.46
N ALA A 328 -5.42 24.66 23.03
CA ALA A 328 -4.67 25.69 22.32
C ALA A 328 -3.31 25.13 21.86
N ARG A 329 -2.60 24.44 22.74
CA ARG A 329 -1.29 23.87 22.43
C ARG A 329 -1.37 22.74 21.39
N LEU A 330 -2.37 21.86 21.49
CA LEU A 330 -2.65 20.85 20.44
C LEU A 330 -2.98 21.50 19.09
N ALA A 331 -3.72 22.61 19.09
CA ALA A 331 -4.05 23.33 17.86
C ALA A 331 -2.81 23.94 17.18
N GLU A 332 -1.83 24.43 17.95
CA GLU A 332 -0.53 24.89 17.42
C GLU A 332 0.25 23.79 16.70
N TYR A 333 0.00 22.52 17.07
CA TYR A 333 0.56 21.33 16.42
C TYR A 333 -0.32 20.76 15.30
N GLY A 334 -1.41 21.45 14.92
CA GLY A 334 -2.35 20.98 13.90
C GLY A 334 -3.21 19.80 14.34
N VAL A 335 -3.26 19.50 15.64
CA VAL A 335 -4.10 18.43 16.20
C VAL A 335 -5.48 18.98 16.53
N ALA A 336 -6.47 18.60 15.73
CA ALA A 336 -7.85 18.95 16.00
C ALA A 336 -8.38 18.21 17.25
N VAL A 337 -9.27 18.84 17.99
CA VAL A 337 -9.97 18.23 19.13
C VAL A 337 -11.39 17.90 18.71
N THR A 338 -11.74 16.61 18.72
CA THR A 338 -13.07 16.16 18.31
C THR A 338 -13.92 15.75 19.51
N GLY A 339 -15.18 16.22 19.50
CA GLY A 339 -16.21 15.74 20.43
C GLY A 339 -16.76 14.36 20.05
N LYS A 340 -16.52 13.90 18.82
CA LYS A 340 -16.92 12.57 18.34
C LYS A 340 -15.73 11.62 18.47
N LYS A 341 -15.99 10.35 18.82
CA LYS A 341 -14.97 9.30 18.75
C LYS A 341 -14.45 9.25 17.32
N TRP A 342 -13.18 9.62 17.11
CA TRP A 342 -12.55 9.56 15.79
C TRP A 342 -12.61 8.13 15.28
N ARG A 343 -12.86 8.01 13.98
CA ARG A 343 -12.99 6.75 13.28
C ARG A 343 -12.06 6.84 12.09
N ASP A 344 -11.04 6.01 12.13
CA ASP A 344 -10.12 5.84 11.02
C ASP A 344 -10.94 5.54 9.74
N PRO A 345 -10.84 6.38 8.69
CA PRO A 345 -11.60 6.23 7.46
C PRO A 345 -11.21 4.98 6.67
N GLU A 346 -9.98 4.48 6.84
CA GLU A 346 -9.50 3.25 6.18
C GLU A 346 -9.90 1.99 6.97
N ARG A 347 -10.35 2.16 8.21
CA ARG A 347 -10.81 1.03 9.01
C ARG A 347 -12.11 0.47 8.47
N ALA A 348 -12.06 -0.80 8.07
CA ALA A 348 -13.24 -1.60 7.77
C ALA A 348 -14.34 -1.42 8.84
N PRO A 349 -15.62 -1.29 8.43
CA PRO A 349 -16.71 -1.15 9.38
C PRO A 349 -16.76 -2.37 10.30
N THR A 350 -17.01 -2.17 11.59
CA THR A 350 -17.28 -3.30 12.49
C THR A 350 -18.59 -3.95 12.10
N LYS A 351 -18.76 -5.22 12.49
CA LYS A 351 -20.03 -5.96 12.35
C LYS A 351 -21.24 -5.12 12.74
N LYS A 352 -21.18 -4.46 13.91
CA LYS A 352 -22.28 -3.62 14.42
C LYS A 352 -22.57 -2.42 13.51
N GLU A 353 -21.54 -1.85 12.90
CA GLU A 353 -21.66 -0.72 11.98
C GLU A 353 -22.24 -1.14 10.65
N THR A 354 -21.71 -2.20 10.03
CA THR A 354 -22.26 -2.80 8.80
C THR A 354 -23.73 -3.14 8.98
N LEU A 355 -24.08 -3.84 10.06
CA LEU A 355 -25.46 -4.21 10.36
C LEU A 355 -26.40 -3.01 10.52
N ARG A 356 -25.92 -1.95 11.15
CA ARG A 356 -26.70 -0.73 11.31
C ARG A 356 -26.94 -0.01 9.97
N ILE A 357 -25.93 0.00 9.08
CA ILE A 357 -26.05 0.59 7.74
C ILE A 357 -27.07 -0.20 6.91
N LEU A 358 -27.05 -1.53 6.99
CA LEU A 358 -28.04 -2.44 6.37
C LEU A 358 -29.43 -2.42 7.04
N GLY A 359 -29.68 -1.51 7.99
CA GLY A 359 -31.00 -1.37 8.63
C GLY A 359 -31.27 -2.22 9.87
N PHE A 360 -30.34 -3.10 10.30
CA PHE A 360 -30.46 -3.91 11.52
C PHE A 360 -30.08 -3.13 12.79
N ARG A 361 -31.01 -2.28 13.24
CA ARG A 361 -30.80 -1.31 14.33
C ARG A 361 -30.88 -1.94 15.72
N THR A 362 -31.70 -2.97 15.90
CA THR A 362 -32.01 -3.56 17.22
C THR A 362 -31.28 -4.89 17.46
N GLY A 363 -31.18 -5.32 18.72
CA GLY A 363 -30.57 -6.61 19.08
C GLY A 363 -31.31 -7.81 18.48
N SER A 364 -32.65 -7.77 18.46
CA SER A 364 -33.49 -8.81 17.87
C SER A 364 -33.28 -8.91 16.36
N GLN A 365 -33.26 -7.78 15.64
CA GLN A 365 -32.94 -7.75 14.20
C GLN A 365 -31.54 -8.29 13.88
N ARG A 366 -30.56 -8.11 14.78
CA ARG A 366 -29.22 -8.66 14.57
C ARG A 366 -29.15 -10.17 14.84
N ALA A 367 -30.00 -10.67 15.73
CA ALA A 367 -30.07 -12.09 16.06
C ALA A 367 -30.71 -12.93 14.95
N THR A 368 -31.52 -12.33 14.07
CA THR A 368 -32.11 -13.02 12.91
C THR A 368 -31.11 -13.28 11.78
N ILE A 369 -29.90 -12.72 11.87
CA ILE A 369 -28.90 -12.84 10.81
C ILE A 369 -28.23 -14.19 10.90
N SER A 370 -28.46 -15.00 9.87
CA SER A 370 -27.93 -16.35 9.81
C SER A 370 -26.41 -16.36 9.64
N ARG A 371 -25.78 -17.48 9.98
CA ARG A 371 -24.34 -17.67 9.73
C ARG A 371 -24.00 -17.59 8.24
N SER A 372 -24.89 -18.02 7.35
CA SER A 372 -24.69 -17.89 5.90
C SER A 372 -24.72 -16.43 5.45
N GLN A 373 -25.63 -15.60 5.99
CA GLN A 373 -25.63 -14.15 5.74
C GLN A 373 -24.35 -13.49 6.27
N LEU A 374 -23.85 -13.88 7.45
CA LEU A 374 -22.57 -13.39 7.94
C LEU A 374 -21.39 -13.78 7.04
N ARG A 375 -21.41 -14.99 6.45
CA ARG A 375 -20.40 -15.39 5.44
C ARG A 375 -20.51 -14.57 4.16
N LEU A 376 -21.72 -14.17 3.74
CA LEU A 376 -21.89 -13.27 2.61
C LEU A 376 -21.34 -11.88 2.92
N MET A 377 -21.60 -11.36 4.12
CA MET A 377 -21.14 -10.04 4.56
C MET A 377 -19.64 -9.96 4.88
N SER A 378 -19.00 -11.08 5.22
CA SER A 378 -17.54 -11.15 5.37
C SER A 378 -16.90 -11.06 3.99
N ARG A 379 -15.91 -10.17 3.86
CA ARG A 379 -15.08 -10.01 2.65
C ARG A 379 -14.50 -11.36 2.25
N ASP A 380 -14.06 -12.10 3.25
CA ASP A 380 -13.27 -13.32 3.14
C ASP A 380 -14.14 -14.59 3.14
N GLY A 381 -15.46 -14.45 3.32
CA GLY A 381 -16.41 -15.56 3.26
C GLY A 381 -16.50 -16.42 4.54
N ASP A 382 -15.80 -16.04 5.59
CA ASP A 382 -15.58 -16.85 6.80
C ASP A 382 -16.51 -16.49 7.99
N ALA A 383 -17.37 -15.48 7.81
CA ALA A 383 -18.21 -14.87 8.85
C ALA A 383 -17.44 -14.10 9.95
N LEU A 384 -16.21 -13.68 9.66
CA LEU A 384 -15.38 -12.83 10.50
C LEU A 384 -15.10 -11.49 9.79
N PRO A 385 -14.65 -10.45 10.52
CA PRO A 385 -14.10 -9.26 9.89
C PRO A 385 -12.90 -9.60 8.99
N PRO A 386 -12.63 -8.78 7.95
CA PRO A 386 -13.30 -7.51 7.65
C PRO A 386 -14.65 -7.67 6.94
N TRP A 387 -15.57 -6.76 7.24
CA TRP A 387 -16.93 -6.77 6.70
C TRP A 387 -17.02 -5.89 5.46
N LEU A 388 -17.78 -6.34 4.46
CA LEU A 388 -18.06 -5.57 3.25
C LEU A 388 -18.75 -4.24 3.60
N ASP A 389 -18.31 -3.17 2.94
CA ASP A 389 -18.92 -1.84 3.06
C ASP A 389 -20.24 -1.80 2.26
N PRO A 390 -21.41 -1.66 2.92
CA PRO A 390 -22.69 -1.61 2.23
C PRO A 390 -22.88 -0.43 1.28
N LEU A 391 -22.07 0.61 1.41
CA LEU A 391 -22.16 1.81 0.56
C LEU A 391 -21.43 1.63 -0.78
N LYS A 392 -20.68 0.53 -0.95
CA LYS A 392 -19.99 0.19 -2.18
C LYS A 392 -20.69 -0.97 -2.88
N PRO A 393 -20.78 -0.97 -4.22
CA PRO A 393 -21.23 -2.14 -4.96
C PRO A 393 -20.37 -3.36 -4.66
N ILE A 394 -21.01 -4.52 -4.49
CA ILE A 394 -20.34 -5.81 -4.41
C ILE A 394 -19.79 -6.12 -5.80
N PRO A 395 -18.46 -6.28 -5.94
CA PRO A 395 -17.85 -6.42 -7.24
C PRO A 395 -18.11 -7.81 -7.81
N ALA A 396 -18.21 -7.89 -9.14
CA ALA A 396 -18.53 -9.11 -9.89
C ALA A 396 -17.64 -10.30 -9.53
N TRP A 397 -16.35 -10.07 -9.36
CA TRP A 397 -15.38 -11.10 -9.02
C TRP A 397 -15.70 -11.78 -7.68
N LEU A 398 -16.21 -11.04 -6.70
CA LEU A 398 -16.55 -11.60 -5.38
C LEU A 398 -17.75 -12.54 -5.48
N VAL A 399 -18.74 -12.19 -6.32
CA VAL A 399 -19.90 -13.04 -6.62
C VAL A 399 -19.46 -14.33 -7.30
N ALA A 400 -18.64 -14.23 -8.36
CA ALA A 400 -18.14 -15.39 -9.10
C ALA A 400 -17.30 -16.32 -8.22
N THR A 401 -16.41 -15.76 -7.39
CA THR A 401 -15.63 -16.52 -6.41
C THR A 401 -16.51 -17.27 -5.43
N LYS A 402 -17.57 -16.65 -4.91
CA LYS A 402 -18.52 -17.34 -4.01
C LYS A 402 -19.31 -18.42 -4.74
N ALA A 403 -19.64 -18.22 -6.03
CA ALA A 403 -20.35 -19.21 -6.83
C ALA A 403 -19.50 -20.48 -7.09
N LEU A 404 -18.17 -20.34 -7.20
CA LEU A 404 -17.25 -21.48 -7.28
C LEU A 404 -17.33 -22.40 -6.04
N HIS A 405 -17.91 -21.95 -4.92
CA HIS A 405 -18.14 -22.76 -3.72
C HIS A 405 -19.50 -23.48 -3.70
N GLY A 406 -20.15 -23.64 -4.86
CA GLY A 406 -21.31 -24.51 -5.04
C GLY A 406 -22.67 -23.82 -4.92
N LEU A 407 -22.71 -22.48 -4.91
CA LEU A 407 -23.95 -21.72 -5.01
C LEU A 407 -24.11 -21.17 -6.44
N SER A 408 -25.34 -21.06 -6.92
CA SER A 408 -25.58 -20.40 -8.21
C SER A 408 -25.33 -18.89 -8.10
N ILE A 409 -24.94 -18.26 -9.21
CA ILE A 409 -24.74 -16.80 -9.28
C ILE A 409 -26.02 -16.07 -8.86
N ASP A 410 -27.18 -16.48 -9.39
CA ASP A 410 -28.47 -15.83 -9.08
C ASP A 410 -28.78 -15.91 -7.58
N THR A 411 -28.58 -17.08 -6.96
CA THR A 411 -28.77 -17.25 -5.52
C THR A 411 -27.90 -16.31 -4.68
N ILE A 412 -26.63 -16.12 -5.06
CA ILE A 412 -25.72 -15.22 -4.33
C ILE A 412 -26.14 -13.76 -4.52
N MET A 413 -26.46 -13.37 -5.76
CA MET A 413 -26.87 -12.00 -6.07
C MET A 413 -28.17 -11.62 -5.35
N ASP A 414 -29.16 -12.51 -5.34
CA ASP A 414 -30.42 -12.28 -4.64
C ASP A 414 -30.21 -12.18 -3.14
N ALA A 415 -29.38 -13.06 -2.55
CA ALA A 415 -29.05 -12.99 -1.13
C ALA A 415 -28.35 -11.66 -0.74
N TYR A 416 -27.49 -11.11 -1.60
CA TYR A 416 -26.90 -9.79 -1.37
C TYR A 416 -27.91 -8.65 -1.50
N ARG A 417 -28.80 -8.70 -2.50
CA ARG A 417 -29.86 -7.70 -2.69
C ARG A 417 -30.86 -7.70 -1.53
N GLU A 418 -31.23 -8.87 -1.03
CA GLU A 418 -32.08 -9.03 0.17
C GLU A 418 -31.44 -8.40 1.42
N LEU A 419 -30.11 -8.48 1.54
CA LEU A 419 -29.37 -7.81 2.61
C LEU A 419 -29.29 -6.29 2.41
N GLY A 420 -29.60 -5.77 1.22
CA GLY A 420 -29.56 -4.34 0.88
C GLY A 420 -28.29 -3.89 0.17
N TYR A 421 -27.47 -4.82 -0.33
CA TYR A 421 -26.29 -4.49 -1.13
C TYR A 421 -26.65 -4.22 -2.60
N ILE A 422 -25.88 -3.32 -3.22
CA ILE A 422 -25.83 -3.18 -4.69
C ILE A 422 -24.82 -4.23 -5.19
N VAL A 423 -25.12 -4.96 -6.26
CA VAL A 423 -24.30 -6.10 -6.73
C VAL A 423 -24.06 -6.01 -8.23
N GLU A 424 -22.80 -6.14 -8.65
CA GLU A 424 -22.43 -6.28 -10.06
C GLU A 424 -22.69 -7.71 -10.56
N ASP A 425 -23.25 -7.87 -11.77
CA ASP A 425 -23.45 -9.19 -12.38
C ASP A 425 -22.15 -9.70 -13.05
N PRO A 426 -21.59 -10.83 -12.61
CA PRO A 426 -20.34 -11.36 -13.18
C PRO A 426 -20.45 -11.83 -14.64
N ARG A 427 -21.66 -12.08 -15.16
CA ARG A 427 -21.89 -12.50 -16.55
C ARG A 427 -21.77 -11.32 -17.52
N THR A 428 -22.17 -10.14 -17.08
CA THR A 428 -22.17 -8.91 -17.89
C THR A 428 -21.09 -7.91 -17.48
N ALA A 429 -20.31 -8.23 -16.43
CA ALA A 429 -19.21 -7.39 -15.99
C ALA A 429 -18.23 -7.13 -17.16
N PRO A 430 -17.82 -5.87 -17.36
CA PRO A 430 -16.95 -5.50 -18.47
C PRO A 430 -15.58 -6.17 -18.33
N VAL A 431 -15.07 -6.68 -19.43
CA VAL A 431 -13.68 -7.14 -19.49
C VAL A 431 -12.75 -5.95 -19.37
N THR A 432 -11.84 -6.03 -18.42
CA THR A 432 -10.82 -5.01 -18.18
C THR A 432 -9.58 -5.36 -18.99
N PRO A 433 -9.26 -4.62 -20.07
CA PRO A 433 -8.19 -5.00 -20.99
C PRO A 433 -6.80 -4.85 -20.39
N ARG A 434 -6.61 -3.88 -19.46
CA ARG A 434 -5.33 -3.54 -18.83
C ARG A 434 -5.41 -3.60 -17.30
N PRO A 435 -4.40 -4.14 -16.60
CA PRO A 435 -4.34 -4.04 -15.15
C PRO A 435 -4.00 -2.62 -14.71
N GLY A 436 -4.49 -2.23 -13.54
CA GLY A 436 -4.10 -0.98 -12.87
C GLY A 436 -5.04 0.20 -13.11
N PRO A 437 -4.79 1.36 -12.46
CA PRO A 437 -5.58 2.56 -12.67
C PRO A 437 -5.58 2.93 -14.16
N ALA A 438 -6.71 3.42 -14.67
CA ALA A 438 -6.77 4.01 -16.00
C ALA A 438 -5.59 4.98 -16.12
N SER A 439 -4.81 4.88 -17.20
CA SER A 439 -3.64 5.73 -17.37
C SER A 439 -4.08 7.18 -17.19
N ALA A 440 -3.23 8.06 -16.63
CA ALA A 440 -3.51 9.50 -16.63
C ALA A 440 -3.79 10.03 -18.06
N ALA A 441 -3.31 9.32 -19.10
CA ALA A 441 -3.61 9.58 -20.50
C ALA A 441 -5.04 9.19 -20.94
N ASP A 442 -5.74 8.35 -20.18
CA ASP A 442 -7.13 7.94 -20.44
C ASP A 442 -8.15 8.85 -19.71
N ALA A 443 -7.68 9.82 -18.90
CA ALA A 443 -8.56 10.86 -18.38
C ALA A 443 -9.11 11.68 -19.56
N PRO A 444 -10.43 11.84 -19.71
CA PRO A 444 -10.98 12.63 -20.81
C PRO A 444 -10.36 14.03 -20.74
N GLY A 445 -9.68 14.45 -21.82
CA GLY A 445 -9.09 15.78 -21.91
C GLY A 445 -10.16 16.83 -21.62
N GLY A 446 -10.06 17.46 -20.45
CA GLY A 446 -10.98 18.47 -19.95
C GLY A 446 -10.80 19.82 -20.62
#